data_AF-A0A2V5MQJ4-F1
#
_entry.id   AF-A0A2V5MQJ4-F1
#
_cell.length_a   1.000
_cell.length_b   1.000
_cell.length_c   1.000
_cell.angle_alpha   90.00
_cell.angle_beta   90.00
_cell.angle_gamma   90.00
#
_symmetry.space_group_name_H-M   'P 1'
#
loop_
_entity.id
_entity.type
_entity.pdbx_description
1 polymer ?
#
loop_
_entity_poly.entity_id
_entity_poly.type
_entity_poly.pdbx_seq_one_letter_code
_entity_poly.pdbx_strand_id
1 'polypeptide(L)'
;KIHVTTNDGKTYNARYIAGDDKTDLAFIKIEARSALPFINLDDISPNLLGETVIVVGNAVGYGSSISRGVLSAVKRNITVDDTEYKDLVQTDAAINPGNSGGPVIDLSGRLVGVASAKMAFTPQGVPTQGLGFAIPAEVVRDSVNRFKKTAQIQPATKSPVITSETFGSGAEKLFGMQLQDLNQELSDALGYARGRGVLISAVEPDSPADDAGIERGLVVYRIGKTQASSVKQIEELLRNVESGANVEFIVGVIRTDGESRELASATLTAR
;
A
#
# COMPACT_ATOMS: atom_id res chain seq x y z
N LYS A 1 -1.62 -7.04 13.41
CA LYS A 1 -1.40 -5.70 14.01
C LYS A 1 -1.18 -4.73 12.88
N ILE A 2 -1.56 -3.46 13.04
CA ILE A 2 -1.32 -2.43 12.01
C ILE A 2 -0.06 -1.69 12.42
N HIS A 3 0.86 -1.49 11.48
CA HIS A 3 2.06 -0.67 11.67
C HIS A 3 1.97 0.57 10.78
N VAL A 4 2.46 1.70 11.29
CA VAL A 4 2.52 2.95 10.54
C VAL A 4 3.95 3.45 10.60
N THR A 5 4.58 3.62 9.45
CA THR A 5 5.92 4.19 9.31
C THR A 5 5.80 5.63 8.82
N THR A 6 6.37 6.58 9.56
CA THR A 6 6.39 7.99 9.18
C THR A 6 7.53 8.28 8.20
N ASN A 7 7.49 9.44 7.55
CA ASN A 7 8.49 9.85 6.55
C ASN A 7 9.91 10.01 7.11
N ASP A 8 10.07 10.14 8.44
CA ASP A 8 11.35 10.12 9.14
C ASP A 8 11.82 8.70 9.52
N GLY A 9 11.13 7.66 9.04
CA GLY A 9 11.47 6.25 9.25
C GLY A 9 10.99 5.65 10.58
N LYS A 10 10.35 6.42 11.46
CA LYS A 10 9.84 5.88 12.73
C LYS A 10 8.61 5.01 12.51
N THR A 11 8.61 3.83 13.13
CA THR A 11 7.48 2.88 13.09
C THR A 11 6.69 2.89 14.39
N TYR A 12 5.37 2.98 14.26
CA TYR A 12 4.42 2.97 15.36
C TYR A 12 3.49 1.76 15.28
N ASN A 13 3.04 1.29 16.44
CA ASN A 13 1.89 0.39 16.50
C ASN A 13 0.61 1.19 16.27
N ALA A 14 -0.34 0.59 15.57
CA ALA A 14 -1.67 1.11 15.39
C ALA A 14 -2.73 0.02 15.55
N ARG A 15 -3.95 0.45 15.85
CA ARG A 15 -5.12 -0.43 15.96
C ARG A 15 -6.28 0.09 15.14
N TYR A 16 -7.05 -0.83 14.58
CA TYR A 16 -8.30 -0.53 13.92
C TYR A 16 -9.33 -0.03 14.93
N ILE A 17 -10.07 1.02 14.56
CA ILE A 17 -11.14 1.60 15.37
C ILE A 17 -12.50 1.36 14.71
N ALA A 18 -12.63 1.74 13.44
CA ALA A 18 -13.86 1.62 12.67
C ALA A 18 -13.56 1.69 11.16
N GLY A 19 -14.53 1.35 10.34
CA GLY A 19 -14.44 1.37 8.89
C GLY A 19 -15.82 1.36 8.28
N ASP A 20 -15.89 1.73 7.00
CA ASP A 20 -17.13 1.79 6.23
C ASP A 20 -16.83 1.34 4.80
N ASP A 21 -17.14 0.08 4.52
CA ASP A 21 -16.93 -0.58 3.22
C ASP A 21 -17.62 0.17 2.06
N LYS A 22 -18.71 0.92 2.33
CA LYS A 22 -19.39 1.69 1.29
C LYS A 22 -18.59 2.91 0.84
N THR A 23 -17.81 3.48 1.75
CA THR A 23 -16.97 4.66 1.46
C THR A 23 -15.52 4.29 1.22
N ASP A 24 -15.14 3.02 1.39
CA ASP A 24 -13.76 2.55 1.33
C ASP A 24 -12.82 3.34 2.27
N LEU A 25 -13.29 3.59 3.49
CA LEU A 25 -12.55 4.31 4.53
C LEU A 25 -12.41 3.48 5.79
N ALA A 26 -11.19 3.44 6.33
CA ALA A 26 -10.88 2.89 7.64
C ALA A 26 -10.30 3.97 8.56
N PHE A 27 -10.61 3.86 9.84
CA PHE A 27 -10.11 4.72 10.90
C PHE A 27 -9.27 3.90 11.86
N ILE A 28 -8.00 4.28 11.97
CA ILE A 28 -7.02 3.63 12.84
C ILE A 28 -6.52 4.61 13.90
N LYS A 29 -6.10 4.08 15.04
CA LYS A 29 -5.44 4.83 16.10
C LYS A 29 -3.97 4.45 16.15
N ILE A 30 -3.11 5.42 15.90
CA ILE A 30 -1.67 5.31 16.10
C ILE A 30 -1.34 5.50 17.59
N GLU A 31 -0.57 4.57 18.15
CA GLU A 31 -0.09 4.59 19.53
C GLU A 31 1.26 5.35 19.59
N ALA A 32 1.18 6.68 19.61
CA ALA A 32 2.32 7.58 19.73
C ALA A 32 2.30 8.30 21.09
N ARG A 33 3.49 8.55 21.66
CA ARG A 33 3.64 9.30 22.93
C ARG A 33 3.55 10.81 22.75
N SER A 34 3.84 11.31 21.55
CA SER A 34 3.80 12.72 21.18
C SER A 34 2.72 12.96 20.13
N ALA A 35 2.27 14.22 20.02
CA ALA A 35 1.40 14.63 18.93
C ALA A 35 2.09 14.41 17.57
N LEU A 36 1.31 13.98 16.58
CA LEU A 36 1.75 13.81 15.20
C LEU A 36 1.24 14.99 14.36
N PRO A 37 1.98 15.41 13.31
CA PRO A 37 1.45 16.34 12.33
C PRO A 37 0.19 15.75 11.66
N PHE A 38 -0.79 16.60 11.35
CA PHE A 38 -2.07 16.18 10.80
C PHE A 38 -2.60 17.20 9.79
N ILE A 39 -3.45 16.72 8.87
CA ILE A 39 -4.19 17.57 7.95
C ILE A 39 -5.43 18.12 8.66
N ASN A 40 -5.63 19.43 8.60
CA ASN A 40 -6.79 20.07 9.18
C ASN A 40 -8.06 19.75 8.38
N LEU A 41 -9.01 19.02 8.97
CA LEU A 41 -10.28 18.69 8.31
C LEU A 41 -11.33 19.81 8.42
N ASP A 42 -11.07 20.86 9.21
CA ASP A 42 -11.93 22.04 9.27
C ASP A 42 -11.63 23.03 8.14
N ASP A 43 -10.49 22.89 7.45
CA ASP A 43 -10.05 23.68 6.30
C ASP A 43 -9.68 22.75 5.13
N ILE A 44 -10.69 22.39 4.34
CA ILE A 44 -10.56 21.51 3.17
C ILE A 44 -10.55 22.32 1.87
N SER A 45 -10.08 21.70 0.78
CA SER A 45 -10.08 22.35 -0.53
C SER A 45 -11.50 22.71 -0.97
N PRO A 46 -11.69 23.86 -1.65
CA PRO A 46 -12.95 24.21 -2.32
C PRO A 46 -13.26 23.35 -3.55
N ASN A 47 -12.37 22.42 -3.94
CA ASN A 47 -12.52 21.51 -5.06
C ASN A 47 -12.83 22.24 -6.39
N LEU A 48 -11.98 23.22 -6.72
CA LEU A 48 -12.10 24.01 -7.95
C LEU A 48 -11.56 23.20 -9.14
N LEU A 49 -12.43 22.93 -10.12
CA LEU A 49 -12.01 22.23 -11.34
C LEU A 49 -10.85 22.96 -12.03
N GLY A 50 -9.83 22.20 -12.42
CA GLY A 50 -8.60 22.72 -13.02
C GLY A 50 -7.56 23.20 -12.01
N GLU A 51 -7.86 23.21 -10.70
CA GLU A 51 -6.86 23.51 -9.70
C GLU A 51 -5.76 22.44 -9.68
N THR A 52 -4.53 22.83 -9.35
CA THR A 52 -3.43 21.88 -9.18
C THR A 52 -3.66 21.05 -7.93
N VAL A 53 -3.54 19.73 -8.08
CA VAL A 53 -3.60 18.79 -6.97
C VAL A 53 -2.33 17.94 -6.93
N ILE A 54 -2.00 17.51 -5.72
CA ILE A 54 -0.82 16.71 -5.40
C ILE A 54 -1.30 15.43 -4.73
N VAL A 55 -0.91 14.27 -5.26
CA VAL A 55 -1.14 12.97 -4.62
C VAL A 55 0.14 12.59 -3.88
N VAL A 56 0.01 12.22 -2.61
CA VAL A 56 1.12 11.76 -1.78
C VAL A 56 0.85 10.33 -1.32
N GLY A 57 1.84 9.45 -1.43
CA GLY A 57 1.68 8.05 -1.03
C GLY A 57 2.98 7.27 -1.01
N ASN A 58 2.88 5.95 -0.89
CA ASN A 58 4.02 5.03 -1.01
C ASN A 58 3.86 4.23 -2.31
N ALA A 59 3.93 4.93 -3.44
CA ALA A 59 3.66 4.34 -4.75
C ALA A 59 4.55 3.12 -4.99
N VAL A 60 3.92 1.98 -5.25
CA VAL A 60 4.53 0.69 -5.57
C VAL A 60 5.62 0.22 -4.58
N GLY A 61 5.59 0.73 -3.33
CA GLY A 61 6.54 0.38 -2.28
C GLY A 61 7.88 1.13 -2.33
N TYR A 62 8.06 2.10 -3.23
CA TYR A 62 9.34 2.82 -3.40
C TYR A 62 9.60 3.91 -2.33
N GLY A 63 8.76 4.00 -1.31
CA GLY A 63 8.81 5.04 -0.28
C GLY A 63 7.93 6.25 -0.65
N SER A 64 8.00 7.28 0.20
CA SER A 64 7.21 8.51 0.04
C SER A 64 7.38 9.11 -1.37
N SER A 65 6.29 9.12 -2.12
CA SER A 65 6.20 9.51 -3.52
C SER A 65 5.16 10.62 -3.65
N ILE A 66 5.44 11.55 -4.58
CA ILE A 66 4.56 12.66 -4.90
C ILE A 66 4.28 12.66 -6.41
N SER A 67 3.01 12.81 -6.79
CA SER A 67 2.62 13.10 -8.17
C SER A 67 1.79 14.37 -8.23
N ARG A 68 1.83 15.08 -9.36
CA ARG A 68 1.11 16.34 -9.59
C ARG A 68 0.20 16.22 -10.79
N GLY A 69 -0.99 16.77 -10.68
CA GLY A 69 -1.96 16.90 -11.76
C GLY A 69 -2.94 18.03 -11.47
N VAL A 70 -4.14 17.93 -12.01
CA VAL A 70 -5.26 18.82 -11.76
C VAL A 70 -6.47 18.06 -11.23
N LEU A 71 -7.37 18.77 -10.55
CA LEU A 71 -8.71 18.29 -10.28
C LEU A 71 -9.51 18.31 -11.58
N SER A 72 -9.66 17.15 -12.22
CA SER A 72 -10.24 17.03 -13.56
C SER A 72 -11.78 17.00 -13.55
N ALA A 73 -12.38 16.41 -12.52
CA ALA A 73 -13.82 16.32 -12.37
C ALA A 73 -14.22 16.07 -10.91
N VAL A 74 -15.48 16.33 -10.60
CA VAL A 74 -16.12 15.97 -9.33
C VAL A 74 -17.33 15.08 -9.59
N LYS A 75 -17.84 14.41 -8.55
CA LYS A 75 -19.07 13.58 -8.60
C LYS A 75 -19.00 12.44 -9.63
N ARG A 76 -17.86 11.75 -9.69
CA ARG A 76 -17.67 10.59 -10.56
C ARG A 76 -18.14 9.30 -9.88
N ASN A 77 -18.95 8.55 -10.61
CA ASN A 77 -19.30 7.18 -10.24
C ASN A 77 -18.52 6.24 -11.15
N ILE A 78 -17.85 5.26 -10.56
CA ILE A 78 -17.05 4.26 -11.27
C ILE A 78 -17.29 2.88 -10.67
N THR A 79 -16.97 1.86 -11.45
CA THR A 79 -16.91 0.48 -10.97
C THR A 79 -15.52 -0.06 -11.24
N VAL A 80 -14.84 -0.53 -10.19
CA VAL A 80 -13.53 -1.17 -10.27
C VAL A 80 -13.64 -2.51 -9.55
N ASP A 81 -13.32 -3.61 -10.22
CA ASP A 81 -13.35 -4.98 -9.67
C ASP A 81 -14.66 -5.28 -8.91
N ASP A 82 -15.81 -5.06 -9.57
CA ASP A 82 -17.17 -5.22 -9.03
C ASP A 82 -17.53 -4.32 -7.83
N THR A 83 -16.65 -3.40 -7.43
CA THR A 83 -16.89 -2.41 -6.38
C THR A 83 -17.36 -1.10 -6.99
N GLU A 84 -18.57 -0.67 -6.60
CA GLU A 84 -19.15 0.61 -7.02
C GLU A 84 -18.68 1.74 -6.09
N TYR A 85 -18.00 2.73 -6.67
CA TYR A 85 -17.63 3.95 -5.99
C TYR A 85 -18.51 5.11 -6.46
N LYS A 86 -18.92 5.97 -5.52
CA LYS A 86 -19.82 7.09 -5.79
C LYS A 86 -19.21 8.42 -5.42
N ASP A 87 -19.61 9.44 -6.17
CA ASP A 87 -19.30 10.84 -5.94
C ASP A 87 -17.81 11.16 -5.79
N LEU A 88 -16.92 10.39 -6.42
CA LEU A 88 -15.48 10.59 -6.34
C LEU A 88 -15.05 11.90 -7.00
N VAL A 89 -13.94 12.44 -6.52
CA VAL A 89 -13.16 13.43 -7.29
C VAL A 89 -12.19 12.71 -8.22
N GLN A 90 -11.98 13.26 -9.42
CA GLN A 90 -11.08 12.72 -10.43
C GLN A 90 -9.87 13.64 -10.59
N THR A 91 -8.70 13.05 -10.73
CA THR A 91 -7.46 13.74 -11.09
C THR A 91 -6.69 13.00 -12.18
N ASP A 92 -5.91 13.74 -12.96
CA ASP A 92 -4.91 13.20 -13.88
C ASP A 92 -3.53 13.02 -13.21
N ALA A 93 -3.37 13.41 -11.94
CA ALA A 93 -2.22 13.07 -11.14
C ALA A 93 -2.08 11.54 -11.06
N ALA A 94 -0.85 11.03 -11.16
CA ALA A 94 -0.60 9.61 -11.16
C ALA A 94 -1.04 8.98 -9.82
N ILE A 95 -2.01 8.06 -9.89
CA ILE A 95 -2.41 7.16 -8.80
C ILE A 95 -2.02 5.75 -9.22
N ASN A 96 -1.40 5.03 -8.30
CA ASN A 96 -0.84 3.69 -8.48
C ASN A 96 -1.00 2.94 -7.16
N PRO A 97 -0.90 1.59 -7.15
CA PRO A 97 -0.92 0.83 -5.91
C PRO A 97 0.07 1.41 -4.90
N GLY A 98 -0.34 1.49 -3.63
CA GLY A 98 0.43 2.13 -2.56
C GLY A 98 0.20 3.64 -2.39
N ASN A 99 -0.47 4.31 -3.35
CA ASN A 99 -1.05 5.63 -3.10
C ASN A 99 -2.40 5.57 -2.40
N SER A 100 -3.12 4.44 -2.48
CA SER A 100 -4.42 4.27 -1.81
C SER A 100 -4.31 4.51 -0.30
N GLY A 101 -5.23 5.30 0.24
CA GLY A 101 -5.19 5.79 1.63
C GLY A 101 -4.34 7.05 1.85
N GLY A 102 -3.50 7.43 0.87
CA GLY A 102 -2.71 8.66 0.88
C GLY A 102 -3.55 9.90 0.54
N PRO A 103 -3.12 11.09 0.98
CA PRO A 103 -3.89 12.31 0.74
C PRO A 103 -3.70 12.83 -0.69
N VAL A 104 -4.79 13.36 -1.23
CA VAL A 104 -4.79 14.29 -2.36
C VAL A 104 -4.99 15.68 -1.79
N ILE A 105 -4.07 16.60 -2.07
CA ILE A 105 -4.05 17.95 -1.49
C ILE A 105 -3.94 19.02 -2.59
N ASP A 106 -4.45 20.21 -2.29
CA ASP A 106 -4.20 21.40 -3.12
C ASP A 106 -2.82 22.01 -2.83
N LEU A 107 -2.47 23.10 -3.54
CA LEU A 107 -1.20 23.81 -3.34
C LEU A 107 -1.03 24.45 -1.96
N SER A 108 -2.11 24.61 -1.19
CA SER A 108 -2.08 25.12 0.18
C SER A 108 -1.94 24.00 1.22
N GLY A 109 -1.92 22.73 0.78
CA GLY A 109 -1.90 21.57 1.67
C GLY A 109 -3.28 21.22 2.25
N ARG A 110 -4.37 21.81 1.74
CA ARG A 110 -5.73 21.47 2.16
C ARG A 110 -6.16 20.18 1.48
N LEU A 111 -6.94 19.37 2.19
CA LEU A 111 -7.39 18.08 1.69
C LEU A 111 -8.38 18.28 0.54
N VAL A 112 -8.09 17.68 -0.61
CA VAL A 112 -9.03 17.49 -1.73
C VAL A 112 -9.75 16.14 -1.57
N GLY A 113 -9.01 15.11 -1.14
CA GLY A 113 -9.56 13.79 -0.88
C GLY A 113 -8.53 12.77 -0.43
N VAL A 114 -8.95 11.51 -0.33
CA VAL A 114 -8.08 10.35 -0.07
C VAL A 114 -8.03 9.49 -1.32
N ALA A 115 -6.84 9.27 -1.87
CA ALA A 115 -6.67 8.43 -3.06
C ALA A 115 -7.21 7.03 -2.78
N SER A 116 -8.01 6.49 -3.70
CA SER A 116 -8.67 5.20 -3.51
C SER A 116 -8.48 4.31 -4.74
N ALA A 117 -8.75 4.83 -5.94
CA ALA A 117 -8.80 4.02 -7.14
C ALA A 117 -8.12 4.68 -8.35
N LYS A 118 -7.82 3.87 -9.36
CA LYS A 118 -7.51 4.32 -10.72
C LYS A 118 -8.27 3.46 -11.72
N MET A 119 -8.58 4.03 -12.88
CA MET A 119 -9.05 3.25 -14.02
C MET A 119 -7.88 3.07 -14.98
N ALA A 120 -7.30 1.86 -14.99
CA ALA A 120 -6.19 1.50 -15.90
C ALA A 120 -6.70 1.06 -17.28
N PHE A 121 -7.93 0.56 -17.34
CA PHE A 121 -8.62 0.16 -18.56
C PHE A 121 -10.09 0.59 -18.49
N THR A 122 -10.66 0.98 -19.62
CA THR A 122 -12.11 1.12 -19.78
C THR A 122 -12.83 -0.23 -19.61
N PRO A 123 -14.16 -0.25 -19.40
CA PRO A 123 -14.94 -1.50 -19.44
C PRO A 123 -14.80 -2.29 -20.74
N GLN A 124 -14.43 -1.62 -21.84
CA GLN A 124 -14.16 -2.25 -23.14
C GLN A 124 -12.72 -2.77 -23.29
N GLY A 125 -11.90 -2.68 -22.24
CA GLY A 125 -10.51 -3.14 -22.24
C GLY A 125 -9.49 -2.18 -22.86
N VAL A 126 -9.90 -0.97 -23.24
CA VAL A 126 -8.99 0.06 -23.78
C VAL A 126 -8.12 0.62 -22.63
N PRO A 127 -6.78 0.61 -22.74
CA PRO A 127 -5.89 1.21 -21.73
C PRO A 127 -6.16 2.70 -21.55
N THR A 128 -6.08 3.18 -20.31
CA THR A 128 -6.28 4.58 -19.94
C THR A 128 -5.12 5.11 -19.11
N GLN A 129 -4.85 6.42 -19.25
CA GLN A 129 -3.86 7.15 -18.47
C GLN A 129 -4.51 8.39 -17.87
N GLY A 130 -4.07 8.80 -16.68
CA GLY A 130 -4.58 10.01 -16.02
C GLY A 130 -6.03 9.91 -15.54
N LEU A 131 -6.52 8.71 -15.21
CA LEU A 131 -7.82 8.50 -14.59
C LEU A 131 -7.65 8.00 -13.15
N GLY A 132 -7.20 8.89 -12.27
CA GLY A 132 -7.13 8.66 -10.83
C GLY A 132 -8.39 9.18 -10.12
N PHE A 133 -8.78 8.52 -9.04
CA PHE A 133 -9.95 8.88 -8.27
C PHE A 133 -9.67 8.86 -6.76
N ALA A 134 -10.27 9.83 -6.06
CA ALA A 134 -10.16 9.98 -4.63
C ALA A 134 -11.53 10.20 -3.98
N ILE A 135 -11.66 9.71 -2.75
CA ILE A 135 -12.82 9.94 -1.90
C ILE A 135 -12.78 11.41 -1.44
N PRO A 136 -13.84 12.21 -1.68
CA PRO A 136 -13.80 13.65 -1.41
C PRO A 136 -13.53 14.00 0.05
N ALA A 137 -12.83 15.10 0.30
CA ALA A 137 -12.48 15.57 1.64
C ALA A 137 -13.69 15.77 2.56
N GLU A 138 -14.84 16.19 2.01
CA GLU A 138 -16.09 16.30 2.77
C GLU A 138 -16.54 14.94 3.32
N VAL A 139 -16.51 13.90 2.48
CA VAL A 139 -16.86 12.53 2.87
C VAL A 139 -15.89 12.02 3.93
N VAL A 140 -14.59 12.28 3.76
CA VAL A 140 -13.56 11.91 4.75
C VAL A 140 -13.82 12.58 6.10
N ARG A 141 -14.08 13.89 6.12
CA ARG A 141 -14.40 14.65 7.33
C ARG A 141 -15.61 14.08 8.05
N ASP A 142 -16.70 13.84 7.32
CA ASP A 142 -17.95 13.33 7.89
C ASP A 142 -17.78 11.91 8.44
N SER A 143 -17.04 11.06 7.73
CA SER A 143 -16.67 9.72 8.19
C SER A 143 -15.79 9.77 9.44
N VAL A 144 -14.76 10.62 9.49
CA VAL A 144 -13.92 10.80 10.70
C VAL A 144 -14.76 11.26 11.89
N ASN A 145 -15.69 12.20 11.70
CA ASN A 145 -16.60 12.66 12.75
C ASN A 145 -17.51 11.53 13.27
N ARG A 146 -18.01 10.69 12.37
CA ARG A 146 -18.81 9.50 12.72
C ARG A 146 -17.98 8.47 13.48
N PHE A 147 -16.80 8.14 12.98
CA PHE A 147 -15.90 7.16 13.60
C PHE A 147 -15.44 7.61 14.99
N LYS A 148 -15.15 8.91 15.18
CA LYS A 148 -14.85 9.49 16.50
C LYS A 148 -16.00 9.29 17.49
N LYS A 149 -17.26 9.46 17.06
CA LYS A 149 -18.44 9.22 17.91
C LYS A 149 -18.57 7.74 18.27
N THR A 150 -18.43 6.84 17.30
CA THR A 150 -18.46 5.38 17.54
C THR A 150 -17.40 4.95 18.55
N ALA A 151 -16.17 5.48 18.43
CA ALA A 151 -15.07 5.21 19.34
C ALA A 151 -15.29 5.72 20.78
N GLN A 152 -16.11 6.76 20.96
CA GLN A 152 -16.47 7.29 22.28
C GLN A 152 -17.58 6.46 22.95
N ILE A 153 -18.50 5.91 22.17
CA ILE A 153 -19.65 5.11 22.66
C ILE A 153 -19.21 3.68 23.00
N GLN A 154 -18.21 3.14 22.30
CA GLN A 154 -17.62 1.84 22.58
C GLN A 154 -16.21 2.00 23.17
N PRO A 155 -16.04 2.11 24.49
CA PRO A 155 -14.72 2.04 25.10
C PRO A 155 -14.18 0.62 24.93
N ALA A 156 -13.38 0.43 23.88
CA ALA A 156 -12.52 -0.74 23.62
C ALA A 156 -13.03 -2.10 24.14
N THR A 157 -14.29 -2.46 23.92
CA THR A 157 -14.74 -3.83 24.15
C THR A 157 -14.30 -4.67 22.95
N LYS A 158 -13.21 -5.41 23.17
CA LYS A 158 -12.68 -6.49 22.34
C LYS A 158 -12.89 -6.26 20.84
N SER A 159 -11.90 -5.60 20.22
CA SER A 159 -11.60 -5.82 18.80
C SER A 159 -11.71 -7.32 18.50
N PRO A 160 -12.20 -7.73 17.32
CA PRO A 160 -12.05 -9.11 16.89
C PRO A 160 -10.61 -9.52 17.16
N VAL A 161 -10.44 -10.58 17.96
CA VAL A 161 -9.13 -11.15 18.21
C VAL A 161 -8.68 -11.73 16.86
N ILE A 162 -8.04 -10.90 16.05
CA ILE A 162 -7.05 -11.38 15.11
C ILE A 162 -5.92 -11.85 16.02
N THR A 163 -5.95 -13.15 16.33
CA THR A 163 -4.95 -13.82 17.15
C THR A 163 -3.57 -13.40 16.68
N SER A 164 -2.84 -12.82 17.62
CA SER A 164 -1.48 -12.33 17.41
C SER A 164 -0.56 -13.50 17.11
N GLU A 165 -0.15 -13.65 15.86
CA GLU A 165 1.22 -14.06 15.58
C GLU A 165 2.07 -12.78 15.55
N THR A 166 3.22 -12.83 16.20
CA THR A 166 4.12 -11.70 16.50
C THR A 166 4.56 -10.99 15.20
N PHE A 167 4.15 -9.74 14.94
CA PHE A 167 4.44 -9.03 13.69
C PHE A 167 5.85 -8.41 13.68
N GLY A 168 6.81 -9.21 13.23
CA GLY A 168 7.54 -8.96 11.98
C GLY A 168 7.32 -10.23 11.16
N SER A 169 7.10 -10.13 9.86
CA SER A 169 6.95 -11.33 9.02
C SER A 169 8.22 -12.20 9.17
N GLY A 170 8.14 -13.53 9.04
CA GLY A 170 9.28 -14.42 9.07
C GLY A 170 10.37 -13.98 8.09
N ALA A 171 9.98 -13.50 6.90
CA ALA A 171 10.93 -12.92 5.95
C ALA A 171 11.63 -11.67 6.49
N GLU A 172 10.89 -10.78 7.15
CA GLU A 172 11.45 -9.57 7.76
C GLU A 172 12.34 -9.89 8.96
N LYS A 173 11.90 -10.81 9.84
CA LYS A 173 12.66 -11.20 11.03
C LYS A 173 13.91 -11.99 10.71
N LEU A 174 13.87 -12.90 9.74
CA LEU A 174 15.00 -13.79 9.46
C LEU A 174 15.96 -13.17 8.45
N PHE A 175 15.46 -12.35 7.52
CA PHE A 175 16.25 -11.89 6.37
C PHE A 175 16.17 -10.38 6.10
N GLY A 176 15.37 -9.62 6.86
CA GLY A 176 15.24 -8.18 6.65
C GLY A 176 14.44 -7.78 5.41
N MET A 177 13.64 -8.68 4.83
CA MET A 177 12.82 -8.38 3.65
C MET A 177 11.37 -8.07 4.03
N GLN A 178 10.86 -6.93 3.57
CA GLN A 178 9.42 -6.66 3.55
C GLN A 178 8.83 -7.11 2.22
N LEU A 179 7.73 -7.86 2.29
CA LEU A 179 7.13 -8.53 1.15
C LEU A 179 5.70 -8.03 0.90
N GLN A 180 5.31 -7.98 -0.37
CA GLN A 180 3.98 -7.60 -0.81
C GLN A 180 3.48 -8.53 -1.92
N ASP A 181 2.22 -8.94 -1.83
CA ASP A 181 1.58 -9.74 -2.88
C ASP A 181 1.53 -8.95 -4.21
N LEU A 182 1.96 -9.61 -5.29
CA LEU A 182 1.94 -9.03 -6.62
C LEU A 182 0.56 -9.27 -7.26
N ASN A 183 -0.35 -8.31 -7.07
CA ASN A 183 -1.67 -8.35 -7.73
C ASN A 183 -1.57 -7.93 -9.23
N GLN A 184 -2.67 -8.07 -9.97
CA GLN A 184 -2.69 -7.75 -11.40
C GLN A 184 -2.35 -6.29 -11.69
N GLU A 185 -2.93 -5.37 -10.92
CA GLU A 185 -2.72 -3.93 -11.10
C GLU A 185 -1.25 -3.52 -10.85
N LEU A 186 -0.63 -4.10 -9.83
CA LEU A 186 0.77 -3.88 -9.46
C LEU A 186 1.72 -4.53 -10.46
N SER A 187 1.39 -5.73 -10.96
CA SER A 187 2.12 -6.39 -12.04
C SER A 187 2.13 -5.51 -13.29
N ASP A 188 0.96 -5.01 -13.68
CA ASP A 188 0.81 -4.15 -14.86
C ASP A 188 1.54 -2.81 -14.67
N ALA A 189 1.46 -2.20 -13.48
CA ALA A 189 2.14 -0.93 -13.17
C ALA A 189 3.67 -1.04 -13.19
N LEU A 190 4.22 -2.17 -12.78
CA LEU A 190 5.67 -2.42 -12.76
C LEU A 190 6.19 -3.05 -14.08
N GLY A 191 5.28 -3.43 -14.99
CA GLY A 191 5.62 -4.14 -16.22
C GLY A 191 6.11 -5.57 -15.97
N TYR A 192 5.59 -6.23 -14.94
CA TYR A 192 5.95 -7.61 -14.55
C TYR A 192 4.95 -8.61 -15.12
N ALA A 193 5.43 -9.83 -15.40
CA ALA A 193 4.57 -10.93 -15.81
C ALA A 193 3.54 -11.26 -14.72
N ARG A 194 2.25 -11.28 -15.10
CA ARG A 194 1.12 -11.48 -14.17
C ARG A 194 1.20 -12.83 -13.43
N GLY A 195 0.73 -12.81 -12.18
CA GLY A 195 0.39 -14.02 -11.41
C GLY A 195 1.58 -14.85 -10.94
N ARG A 196 2.78 -14.27 -10.79
CA ARG A 196 3.97 -14.99 -10.36
C ARG A 196 4.79 -14.19 -9.35
N GLY A 197 5.14 -14.85 -8.25
CA GLY A 197 6.07 -14.33 -7.27
C GLY A 197 5.48 -13.32 -6.29
N VAL A 198 6.34 -12.84 -5.40
CA VAL A 198 6.01 -11.90 -4.32
C VAL A 198 7.01 -10.75 -4.37
N LEU A 199 6.52 -9.51 -4.40
CA LEU A 199 7.35 -8.31 -4.50
C LEU A 199 8.12 -8.07 -3.20
N ILE A 200 9.41 -7.73 -3.31
CA ILE A 200 10.22 -7.20 -2.21
C ILE A 200 10.01 -5.69 -2.19
N SER A 201 9.24 -5.20 -1.21
CA SER A 201 8.88 -3.79 -1.11
C SER A 201 9.94 -2.97 -0.37
N ALA A 202 10.66 -3.58 0.58
CA ALA A 202 11.79 -2.96 1.25
C ALA A 202 12.80 -4.00 1.73
N VAL A 203 14.04 -3.55 1.92
CA VAL A 203 15.13 -4.33 2.50
C VAL A 203 15.71 -3.50 3.66
N GLU A 204 15.84 -4.12 4.82
CA GLU A 204 16.46 -3.52 6.01
C GLU A 204 17.98 -3.42 5.78
N PRO A 205 18.61 -2.25 6.00
CA PRO A 205 20.06 -2.13 5.93
C PRO A 205 20.78 -3.08 6.89
N ASP A 206 21.95 -3.57 6.50
CA ASP A 206 22.78 -4.51 7.27
C ASP A 206 22.07 -5.84 7.61
N SER A 207 21.06 -6.21 6.82
CA SER A 207 20.34 -7.48 6.94
C SER A 207 20.90 -8.55 6.00
N PRO A 208 20.58 -9.84 6.21
CA PRO A 208 21.03 -10.90 5.30
C PRO A 208 20.65 -10.68 3.83
N ALA A 209 19.49 -10.07 3.57
CA ALA A 209 19.09 -9.72 2.21
C ALA A 209 19.94 -8.57 1.63
N ASP A 210 20.25 -7.55 2.43
CA ASP A 210 21.12 -6.43 2.04
C ASP A 210 22.54 -6.91 1.72
N ASP A 211 23.11 -7.76 2.59
CA ASP A 211 24.42 -8.39 2.40
C ASP A 211 24.51 -9.22 1.11
N ALA A 212 23.39 -9.80 0.68
CA ALA A 212 23.27 -10.57 -0.55
C ALA A 212 22.99 -9.72 -1.79
N GLY A 213 22.93 -8.38 -1.65
CA GLY A 213 22.62 -7.46 -2.73
C GLY A 213 21.18 -7.57 -3.23
N ILE A 214 20.25 -8.07 -2.40
CA ILE A 214 18.83 -8.05 -2.73
C ILE A 214 18.33 -6.62 -2.58
N GLU A 215 17.71 -6.13 -3.63
CA GLU A 215 17.13 -4.79 -3.65
C GLU A 215 15.61 -4.83 -3.67
N ARG A 216 15.01 -3.74 -3.19
CA ARG A 216 13.58 -3.49 -3.38
C ARG A 216 13.22 -3.45 -4.86
N GLY A 217 12.00 -3.89 -5.19
CA GLY A 217 11.52 -3.99 -6.57
C GLY A 217 11.77 -5.35 -7.21
N LEU A 218 12.68 -6.17 -6.68
CA LEU A 218 12.82 -7.56 -7.07
C LEU A 218 11.62 -8.40 -6.61
N VAL A 219 11.40 -9.52 -7.30
CA VAL A 219 10.31 -10.45 -7.02
C VAL A 219 10.87 -11.79 -6.58
N VAL A 220 10.42 -12.30 -5.43
CA VAL A 220 10.70 -13.66 -4.97
C VAL A 220 9.80 -14.63 -5.74
N TYR A 221 10.40 -15.49 -6.56
CA TYR A 221 9.67 -16.51 -7.32
C TYR A 221 9.72 -17.89 -6.66
N ARG A 222 10.74 -18.18 -5.86
CA ARG A 222 10.96 -19.51 -5.25
C ARG A 222 11.73 -19.39 -3.94
N ILE A 223 11.38 -20.24 -2.98
CA ILE A 223 12.17 -20.48 -1.75
C ILE A 223 12.49 -21.98 -1.69
N GLY A 224 13.78 -22.32 -1.62
CA GLY A 224 14.24 -23.69 -1.80
C GLY A 224 13.66 -24.26 -3.09
N LYS A 225 12.97 -25.40 -3.01
CA LYS A 225 12.33 -26.05 -4.18
C LYS A 225 10.89 -25.59 -4.44
N THR A 226 10.33 -24.71 -3.61
CA THR A 226 8.90 -24.39 -3.62
C THR A 226 8.65 -23.04 -4.25
N GLN A 227 7.74 -22.99 -5.24
CA GLN A 227 7.32 -21.75 -5.87
C GLN A 227 6.59 -20.86 -4.85
N ALA A 228 6.93 -19.56 -4.85
CA ALA A 228 6.26 -18.57 -4.05
C ALA A 228 5.22 -17.82 -4.90
N SER A 229 3.97 -17.81 -4.46
CA SER A 229 2.88 -17.09 -5.13
C SER A 229 2.12 -16.13 -4.21
N SER A 230 2.42 -16.15 -2.90
CA SER A 230 1.88 -15.19 -1.94
C SER A 230 2.80 -15.01 -0.73
N VAL A 231 2.69 -13.86 -0.07
CA VAL A 231 3.34 -13.58 1.22
C VAL A 231 2.99 -14.68 2.22
N LYS A 232 1.71 -15.07 2.31
CA LYS A 232 1.27 -16.14 3.23
C LYS A 232 2.04 -17.45 3.02
N GLN A 233 2.24 -17.86 1.77
CA GLN A 233 2.96 -19.08 1.46
C GLN A 233 4.45 -18.98 1.84
N ILE A 234 5.08 -17.82 1.59
CA ILE A 234 6.45 -17.58 2.03
C ILE A 234 6.54 -17.69 3.55
N GLU A 235 5.62 -17.08 4.27
CA GLU A 235 5.56 -17.13 5.74
C GLU A 235 5.38 -18.56 6.27
N GLU A 236 4.57 -19.38 5.62
CA GLU A 236 4.43 -20.81 5.93
C GLU A 236 5.73 -21.59 5.71
N LEU A 237 6.46 -21.30 4.63
CA LEU A 237 7.75 -21.95 4.32
C LEU A 237 8.85 -21.55 5.31
N LEU A 238 8.80 -20.33 5.83
CA LEU A 238 9.80 -19.79 6.75
C LEU A 238 9.51 -20.12 8.22
N ARG A 239 8.33 -20.65 8.54
CA ARG A 239 7.87 -20.89 9.92
C ARG A 239 8.84 -21.73 10.78
N ASN A 240 9.54 -22.67 10.17
CA ASN A 240 10.45 -23.60 10.85
C ASN A 240 11.94 -23.33 10.53
N VAL A 241 12.26 -22.19 9.93
CA VAL A 241 13.64 -21.81 9.67
C VAL A 241 14.25 -21.27 10.96
N GLU A 242 15.36 -21.88 11.39
CA GLU A 242 16.11 -21.47 12.57
C GLU A 242 17.18 -20.45 12.22
N SER A 243 17.58 -19.62 13.19
CA SER A 243 18.73 -18.71 13.06
C SER A 243 19.99 -19.49 12.67
N GLY A 244 20.79 -18.92 11.78
CA GLY A 244 21.97 -19.54 11.18
C GLY A 244 21.68 -20.50 10.02
N ALA A 245 20.42 -20.83 9.73
CA ALA A 245 20.09 -21.68 8.59
C ALA A 245 20.24 -20.91 7.26
N ASN A 246 20.80 -21.58 6.27
CA ASN A 246 20.90 -21.06 4.90
C ASN A 246 19.64 -21.41 4.12
N VAL A 247 18.99 -20.39 3.54
CA VAL A 247 17.79 -20.54 2.71
C VAL A 247 18.07 -19.98 1.32
N GLU A 248 17.81 -20.78 0.30
CA GLU A 248 17.95 -20.37 -1.10
C GLU A 248 16.67 -19.66 -1.57
N PHE A 249 16.83 -18.48 -2.16
CA PHE A 249 15.78 -17.71 -2.81
C PHE A 249 16.08 -17.57 -4.29
N ILE A 250 15.06 -17.72 -5.14
CA ILE A 250 15.13 -17.23 -6.52
C ILE A 250 14.42 -15.90 -6.58
N VAL A 251 15.20 -14.84 -6.78
CA VAL A 251 14.75 -13.46 -6.87
C VAL A 251 15.05 -12.90 -8.24
N GLY A 252 14.32 -11.87 -8.65
CA GLY A 252 14.58 -11.21 -9.93
C GLY A 252 13.39 -10.51 -10.51
N VAL A 253 13.43 -10.24 -11.81
CA VAL A 253 12.31 -9.63 -12.54
C VAL A 253 12.04 -10.43 -13.81
N ILE A 254 10.76 -10.72 -14.04
CA ILE A 254 10.24 -11.24 -15.32
C ILE A 254 9.34 -10.17 -15.89
N ARG A 255 9.72 -9.57 -17.02
CA ARG A 255 8.93 -8.53 -17.69
C ARG A 255 7.78 -9.12 -18.51
N THR A 256 6.79 -8.29 -18.83
CA THR A 256 5.60 -8.67 -19.61
C THR A 256 5.89 -9.14 -21.03
N ASP A 257 7.02 -8.72 -21.62
CA ASP A 257 7.48 -9.17 -22.94
C ASP A 257 7.95 -10.63 -22.96
N GLY A 258 8.20 -11.24 -21.79
CA GLY A 258 8.69 -12.60 -21.65
C GLY A 258 10.14 -12.83 -22.08
N GLU A 259 10.79 -11.83 -22.69
CA GLU A 259 12.17 -11.90 -23.19
C GLU A 259 13.17 -11.42 -22.14
N SER A 260 12.81 -10.45 -21.30
CA SER A 260 13.66 -10.00 -20.20
C SER A 260 13.34 -10.79 -18.92
N ARG A 261 14.18 -11.79 -18.65
CA ARG A 261 14.17 -12.60 -17.43
C ARG A 261 15.53 -12.54 -16.75
N GLU A 262 15.61 -11.73 -15.70
CA GLU A 262 16.80 -11.64 -14.85
C GLU A 262 16.45 -12.30 -13.52
N LEU A 263 16.77 -13.59 -13.39
CA LEU A 263 16.62 -14.31 -12.13
C LEU A 263 17.99 -14.68 -11.59
N ALA A 264 18.19 -14.44 -10.31
CA ALA A 264 19.37 -14.86 -9.56
C ALA A 264 18.95 -15.81 -8.43
N SER A 265 19.84 -16.75 -8.12
CA SER A 265 19.77 -17.48 -6.86
C SER A 265 20.55 -16.71 -5.80
N ALA A 266 19.91 -16.43 -4.68
CA ALA A 266 20.53 -15.79 -3.51
C ALA A 266 20.37 -16.74 -2.31
N THR A 267 21.48 -17.11 -1.68
CA THR A 267 21.45 -17.90 -0.44
C THR A 267 21.63 -16.95 0.72
N LEU A 268 20.62 -16.87 1.59
CA LEU A 268 20.62 -15.97 2.74
C LEU A 268 20.74 -16.79 4.02
N THR A 269 21.54 -16.30 4.97
CA THR A 269 21.63 -16.89 6.31
C THR A 269 20.61 -16.20 7.21
N ALA A 270 19.71 -16.97 7.82
CA ALA A 270 18.72 -16.43 8.74
C ALA A 270 19.42 -15.84 9.99
N ARG A 271 19.01 -14.65 10.44
CA ARG A 271 19.50 -14.03 11.68
C ARG A 271 18.83 -14.61 12.93
#